data_AF-A0A351Y6R5-F1
#
_entry.id   AF-A0A351Y6R5-F1
#
_cell.length_a   1.000
_cell.length_b   1.000
_cell.length_c   1.000
_cell.angle_alpha   90.00
_cell.angle_beta   90.00
_cell.angle_gamma   90.00
#
_symmetry.space_group_name_H-M   'P 1'
#
loop_
_entity.id
_entity.type
_entity.pdbx_description
1 polymer ?
#
loop_
_entity_poly.entity_id
_entity_poly.type
_entity_poly.pdbx_seq_one_letter_code
_entity_poly.pdbx_strand_id
1 'polypeptide(L)' 'MSTFEFQDHYFKKAKKEGFMARSVFKLEEIQNKFHIFDKHTKTILDIGCAPGSRIQYAVSQMKKNNTTNYKIL' A
#
# COMPACT_ATOMS: atom_id res chain seq x y z
N MET A 1 29.99 -16.03 -5.72
CA MET A 1 28.63 -15.51 -5.97
C MET A 1 28.39 -14.38 -4.99
N SER A 2 28.26 -13.14 -5.45
CA SER A 2 27.94 -12.01 -4.58
C SER A 2 26.48 -12.12 -4.13
N THR A 3 26.26 -12.34 -2.85
CA THR A 3 24.92 -12.31 -2.23
C THR A 3 24.42 -10.87 -2.29
N PHE A 4 23.56 -10.55 -3.26
CA PHE A 4 22.89 -9.25 -3.30
C PHE A 4 22.02 -9.12 -2.04
N GLU A 5 22.41 -8.24 -1.11
CA GLU A 5 21.61 -7.93 0.08
C GLU A 5 20.35 -7.15 -0.33
N PHE A 6 19.27 -7.89 -0.61
CA PHE A 6 17.98 -7.33 -1.01
C PHE A 6 17.16 -6.74 0.16
N GLN A 7 17.70 -6.77 1.38
CA GLN A 7 17.01 -6.41 2.62
C GLN A 7 17.37 -5.00 3.09
N ASP A 8 17.01 -4.02 2.28
CA ASP A 8 17.16 -2.62 2.65
C ASP A 8 16.26 -2.21 3.84
N HIS A 9 16.41 -0.96 4.29
CA HIS A 9 15.61 -0.40 5.37
C HIS A 9 14.10 -0.58 5.14
N TYR A 10 13.64 -0.34 3.91
CA TYR A 10 12.22 -0.45 3.56
C TYR A 10 11.73 -1.90 3.51
N PHE A 11 12.55 -2.86 3.11
CA PHE A 11 12.21 -4.28 3.21
C PHE A 11 11.95 -4.67 4.67
N LYS A 12 12.86 -4.27 5.58
CA LYS A 12 12.72 -4.54 7.02
C LYS A 12 11.51 -3.81 7.61
N LYS A 13 11.29 -2.55 7.22
CA LYS A 13 10.12 -1.75 7.63
C LYS A 13 8.82 -2.40 7.17
N ALA A 14 8.70 -2.78 5.90
CA ALA A 14 7.51 -3.44 5.36
C ALA A 14 7.20 -4.74 6.12
N LYS A 15 8.22 -5.57 6.38
CA LYS A 15 8.04 -6.80 7.16
C LYS A 15 7.58 -6.53 8.59
N LYS A 16 8.14 -5.51 9.26
CA LYS A 16 7.76 -5.09 10.61
C LYS A 16 6.32 -4.57 10.67
N GLU A 17 5.87 -3.87 9.64
CA GLU A 17 4.53 -3.30 9.54
C GLU A 17 3.49 -4.27 8.93
N GLY A 18 3.90 -5.49 8.55
CA GLY A 18 2.99 -6.51 8.01
C GLY A 18 2.62 -6.33 6.53
N PHE A 19 3.36 -5.52 5.78
CA PHE A 19 3.16 -5.33 4.35
C PHE A 19 3.91 -6.39 3.53
N MET A 20 3.26 -6.86 2.45
CA MET A 20 3.82 -7.90 1.57
C MET A 20 5.00 -7.44 0.72
N ALA A 21 5.20 -6.12 0.54
CA ALA A 21 6.33 -5.57 -0.20
C ALA A 21 6.64 -4.11 0.17
N ARG A 22 7.92 -3.73 0.01
CA ARG A 22 8.42 -2.36 0.23
C ARG A 22 7.83 -1.30 -0.71
N SER A 23 7.17 -1.70 -1.80
CA SER A 23 6.50 -0.79 -2.73
C SER A 23 5.39 0.04 -2.07
N VAL A 24 4.90 -0.40 -0.91
CA VAL A 24 3.88 0.29 -0.13
C VAL A 24 4.28 1.73 0.23
N PHE A 25 5.55 1.97 0.52
CA PHE A 25 6.02 3.30 0.94
C PHE A 25 5.96 4.34 -0.18
N LYS A 26 6.05 3.91 -1.45
CA LYS A 26 5.80 4.80 -2.59
C LYS A 26 4.35 5.25 -2.64
N LEU A 27 3.43 4.33 -2.34
CA LEU A 27 2.00 4.63 -2.28
C LEU A 27 1.67 5.50 -1.06
N GLU A 28 2.38 5.31 0.05
CA GLU A 28 2.32 6.18 1.23
C GLU A 28 2.75 7.61 0.93
N GLU A 29 3.87 7.81 0.24
CA GLU A 29 4.31 9.14 -0.19
C GLU A 29 3.29 9.82 -1.12
N ILE A 30 2.74 9.07 -2.08
CA ILE A 30 1.68 9.56 -2.98
C ILE A 30 0.44 9.96 -2.17
N GLN A 31 0.01 9.11 -1.23
CA GLN A 31 -1.13 9.40 -0.37
C GLN A 31 -0.91 10.66 0.47
N ASN A 32 0.27 10.82 1.07
CA ASN A 32 0.60 11.99 1.89
C ASN A 32 0.61 13.29 1.08
N LYS A 33 0.99 13.22 -0.20
CA LYS A 33 1.06 14.39 -1.07
C LYS A 33 -0.27 14.74 -1.72
N PHE A 34 -1.03 13.74 -2.15
CA PHE A 34 -2.18 13.92 -3.04
C PHE A 34 -3.51 13.47 -2.44
N HIS A 35 -3.51 12.79 -1.29
CA HIS A 35 -4.71 12.34 -0.58
C HIS A 35 -5.65 11.49 -1.45
N ILE A 36 -5.09 10.61 -2.28
CA ILE A 36 -5.84 9.80 -3.27
C ILE A 36 -6.79 8.76 -2.67
N PHE A 37 -6.59 8.37 -1.41
CA PHE A 37 -7.50 7.56 -0.60
C PHE A 37 -8.14 8.46 0.44
N ASP A 38 -9.30 8.99 0.11
CA ASP A 38 -10.09 9.86 0.98
C ASP A 38 -11.49 9.28 1.23
N LYS A 39 -12.32 10.01 1.98
CA LYS A 39 -13.71 9.60 2.28
C LYS A 39 -14.64 9.57 1.05
N HIS A 40 -14.21 10.17 -0.06
CA HIS A 40 -14.97 10.26 -1.30
C HIS A 40 -14.57 9.18 -2.30
N THR A 41 -13.50 8.44 -2.02
CA THR A 41 -13.01 7.33 -2.84
C THR A 41 -14.01 6.17 -2.80
N LYS A 42 -14.60 5.85 -3.96
CA LYS A 42 -15.62 4.80 -4.09
C LYS A 42 -15.13 3.54 -4.76
N THR A 43 -14.19 3.66 -5.70
CA THR A 43 -13.71 2.54 -6.51
C THR A 43 -12.19 2.59 -6.57
N ILE A 44 -11.56 1.47 -6.27
CA ILE A 44 -10.11 1.28 -6.32
C ILE A 44 -9.85 0.13 -7.26
N LEU A 45 -9.07 0.35 -8.31
CA LEU A 45 -8.67 -0.68 -9.27
C LEU A 45 -7.16 -0.90 -9.16
N ASP A 46 -6.72 -2.12 -8.83
CA ASP A 46 -5.30 -2.46 -8.79
C ASP A 46 -4.89 -3.36 -9.96
N ILE A 47 -4.27 -2.76 -10.99
CA ILE A 47 -3.80 -3.49 -12.18
C ILE A 47 -2.44 -4.12 -11.90
N GLY A 48 -2.34 -5.44 -12.07
CA GLY A 48 -1.12 -6.20 -11.84
C GLY A 48 -0.81 -6.42 -10.35
N CYS A 49 -1.84 -6.72 -9.56
CA CYS A 49 -1.78 -6.88 -8.11
C CYS A 49 -1.07 -8.18 -7.65
N ALA A 50 0.24 -8.27 -7.87
CA ALA A 50 1.11 -9.24 -7.21
C ALA A 50 2.29 -8.49 -6.58
N PRO A 51 2.62 -8.66 -5.28
CA PRO A 51 2.07 -9.61 -4.31
C PRO A 51 0.85 -9.12 -3.50
N GLY A 52 0.35 -7.90 -3.71
CA GLY A 52 -0.85 -7.37 -3.02
C GLY A 52 -0.61 -6.28 -1.97
N SER A 53 0.62 -5.80 -1.79
CA SER A 53 0.95 -4.75 -0.81
C SER A 53 0.21 -3.43 -1.04
N ARG A 54 -0.11 -3.09 -2.29
CA ARG A 54 -0.84 -1.87 -2.66
C ARG A 54 -2.29 -1.92 -2.18
N ILE A 55 -2.98 -3.06 -2.37
CA ILE A 55 -4.33 -3.28 -1.86
C ILE A 55 -4.36 -3.25 -0.33
N GLN A 56 -3.38 -3.88 0.35
CA GLN A 56 -3.30 -3.83 1.82
C GLN A 56 -3.29 -2.39 2.33
N TYR A 57 -2.50 -1.53 1.69
CA TYR A 57 -2.42 -0.11 2.05
C TYR A 57 -3.69 0.65 1.73
N ALA A 58 -4.24 0.46 0.53
CA ALA A 58 -5.50 1.09 0.12
C ALA A 58 -6.63 0.78 1.13
N VAL A 59 -6.82 -0.50 1.47
CA VAL A 59 -7.80 -0.93 2.49
C VAL A 59 -7.54 -0.27 3.85
N SER A 60 -6.27 -0.18 4.26
CA SER A 60 -5.89 0.47 5.52
C SER A 60 -6.28 1.95 5.54
N GLN A 61 -6.05 2.68 4.45
CA GLN A 61 -6.46 4.09 4.33
C GLN A 61 -7.98 4.26 4.34
N MET A 62 -8.71 3.42 3.60
CA MET A 62 -10.18 3.49 3.58
C MET A 62 -10.79 3.22 4.97
N LYS A 63 -10.23 2.25 5.71
CA LYS A 63 -10.62 1.98 7.11
C LYS A 63 -10.30 3.17 8.02
N LYS A 64 -9.10 3.77 7.90
CA LYS A 64 -8.72 4.96 8.67
C LYS A 64 -9.67 6.13 8.44
N ASN A 65 -10.19 6.27 7.23
CA ASN A 65 -11.16 7.30 6.85
C ASN A 65 -12.63 6.93 7.17
N ASN A 66 -12.88 5.84 7.90
CA ASN A 66 -14.21 5.32 8.22
C ASN A 66 -15.11 5.13 6.99
N THR A 67 -14.51 4.84 5.84
CA THR A 67 -15.26 4.64 4.59
C THR A 67 -15.62 3.17 4.47
N THR A 68 -16.92 2.87 4.48
CA THR A 68 -17.43 1.49 4.42
C THR A 68 -18.01 1.12 3.06
N ASN A 69 -18.32 2.11 2.22
CA ASN A 69 -18.94 1.93 0.92
C ASN A 69 -17.95 2.19 -0.22
N TYR A 70 -16.93 1.34 -0.31
CA TYR A 70 -15.97 1.34 -1.41
C TYR A 70 -15.84 -0.06 -2.01
N LYS A 71 -15.53 -0.12 -3.31
CA LYS A 71 -15.30 -1.36 -4.05
C LYS A 71 -13.83 -1.42 -4.47
N ILE A 72 -13.23 -2.60 -4.27
CA ILE A 72 -11.93 -2.94 -4.84
C ILE A 72 -12.16 -3.84 -6.05
N LEU A 73 -11.50 -3.51 -7.16
CA LEU A 73 -11.54 -4.20 -8.45
C LEU A 73 -10.15 -4.70 -8.82
#